data_AF-A0A537BG89-F1
#
_entry.id   AF-A0A537BG89-F1
#
_cell.length_a   1.000
_cell.length_b   1.000
_cell.length_c   1.000
_cell.angle_alpha   90.00
_cell.angle_beta   90.00
_cell.angle_gamma   90.00
#
_symmetry.space_group_name_H-M   'P 1'
#
loop_
_entity.id
_entity.type
_entity.pdbx_description
1 polymer ?
#
loop_
_entity_poly.entity_id
_entity_poly.type
_entity_poly.pdbx_seq_one_letter_code
_entity_poly.pdbx_strand_id
1 'polypeptide(L)'
;MAAAQGKVIITCAVTGSIHTPSMSPYLAPTMSIEERLQPALRLKPEVASLNMGSMNFGLYEMLGRYKEFKHDWEKPYLAGSDERIFKNSFKDIAYILQSCADNDTRFEIECYDIGHLYTAAHFLERRLLKPPLFIQSVFGIRGGIGPHPEDVLHMKRTADRLFGDAYYWSVLG
;
A
#
# COMPACT_ATOMS: atom_id res chain seq x y z
N MET A 1 22.69 -29.47 6.05
CA MET A 1 22.22 -28.49 5.05
C MET A 1 20.72 -28.36 5.23
N ALA A 2 20.21 -27.25 5.76
CA ALA A 2 18.77 -27.02 5.77
C ALA A 2 18.30 -26.93 4.32
N ALA A 3 17.24 -27.64 3.96
CA ALA A 3 16.64 -27.55 2.63
C ALA A 3 16.27 -26.09 2.35
N ALA A 4 16.57 -25.60 1.14
CA ALA A 4 16.11 -24.29 0.71
C ALA A 4 14.58 -24.30 0.75
N GLN A 5 14.00 -23.59 1.72
CA GLN A 5 12.56 -23.35 1.78
C GLN A 5 12.17 -22.73 0.44
N GLY A 6 11.27 -23.38 -0.31
CA GLY A 6 10.78 -22.81 -1.57
C GLY A 6 10.21 -21.43 -1.28
N LYS A 7 10.64 -20.42 -2.05
CA LYS A 7 10.15 -19.05 -1.90
C LYS A 7 8.67 -19.03 -2.22
N VAL A 8 7.84 -18.76 -1.22
CA VAL A 8 6.39 -18.57 -1.36
C VAL A 8 6.15 -17.11 -1.05
N ILE A 9 5.85 -16.31 -2.08
CA ILE A 9 5.44 -14.93 -1.90
C ILE A 9 4.04 -14.92 -1.28
N ILE A 10 3.99 -14.93 0.05
CA ILE A 10 2.79 -14.63 0.81
C ILE A 10 2.73 -13.11 0.88
N THR A 11 1.85 -12.46 0.12
CA THR A 11 1.61 -11.02 0.30
C THR A 11 0.60 -10.80 1.40
N CYS A 12 1.01 -10.13 2.47
CA CYS A 12 0.10 -9.58 3.45
C CYS A 12 -0.12 -8.10 3.13
N ALA A 13 -1.34 -7.74 2.79
CA ALA A 13 -1.77 -6.36 2.64
C ALA A 13 -1.89 -5.71 4.04
N VAL A 14 -0.76 -5.26 4.62
CA VAL A 14 -0.82 -4.36 5.79
C VAL A 14 -1.56 -3.08 5.40
N THR A 15 -1.55 -2.72 4.12
CA THR A 15 -2.18 -1.51 3.62
C THR A 15 -2.92 -1.69 2.28
N GLY A 16 -3.06 -2.91 1.76
CA GLY A 16 -3.74 -3.15 0.49
C GLY A 16 -5.26 -2.95 0.59
N SER A 17 -5.83 -2.20 -0.35
CA SER A 17 -7.25 -1.80 -0.34
C SER A 17 -7.94 -1.87 -1.70
N ILE A 18 -7.24 -2.33 -2.75
CA ILE A 18 -7.74 -2.33 -4.13
C ILE A 18 -8.66 -3.54 -4.41
N HIS A 19 -8.89 -4.38 -3.40
CA HIS A 19 -9.84 -5.48 -3.51
C HIS A 19 -11.26 -4.96 -3.66
N THR A 20 -12.05 -5.66 -4.48
CA THR A 20 -13.48 -5.37 -4.59
C THR A 20 -14.12 -5.61 -3.23
N PRO A 21 -14.99 -4.70 -2.74
CA PRO A 21 -15.74 -4.90 -1.52
C PRO A 21 -16.83 -5.96 -1.67
N SER A 22 -16.59 -7.03 -2.43
CA SER A 22 -17.36 -8.27 -2.42
C SER A 22 -16.57 -9.41 -1.79
N MET A 23 -15.24 -9.26 -1.61
CA MET A 23 -14.37 -10.33 -1.09
C MET A 23 -14.34 -10.38 0.45
N SER A 24 -14.38 -9.24 1.15
CA SER A 24 -14.35 -9.17 2.61
C SER A 24 -14.80 -7.80 3.13
N PRO A 25 -15.56 -7.71 4.23
CA PRO A 25 -15.85 -6.44 4.91
C PRO A 25 -14.64 -5.87 5.68
N TYR A 26 -13.59 -6.68 5.83
CA TYR A 26 -12.41 -6.40 6.64
C TYR A 26 -11.27 -5.85 5.79
N LEU A 27 -11.50 -4.74 5.08
CA LEU A 27 -10.49 -4.12 4.22
C LEU A 27 -9.65 -3.10 5.00
N ALA A 28 -8.38 -2.96 4.61
CA ALA A 28 -7.41 -2.14 5.35
C ALA A 28 -7.85 -0.69 5.63
N PRO A 29 -8.56 0.04 4.73
CA PRO A 29 -8.97 1.42 5.00
C PRO A 29 -9.94 1.59 6.17
N THR A 30 -10.61 0.52 6.62
CA THR A 30 -11.58 0.56 7.73
C THR A 30 -11.00 0.00 9.03
N MET A 31 -9.74 -0.40 9.04
CA MET A 31 -9.08 -1.03 10.20
C MET A 31 -8.04 -0.09 10.85
N SER A 32 -7.79 -0.33 12.14
CA SER A 32 -6.64 0.24 12.83
C SER A 32 -5.30 -0.32 12.28
N ILE A 33 -4.20 0.38 12.55
CA ILE A 33 -2.86 -0.05 12.13
C ILE A 33 -2.48 -1.36 12.82
N GLU A 34 -2.85 -1.50 14.08
CA GLU A 34 -2.57 -2.68 14.91
C GLU A 34 -3.25 -3.92 14.34
N GLU A 35 -4.50 -3.81 13.89
CA GLU A 35 -5.26 -4.90 13.24
C GLU A 35 -4.63 -5.27 11.90
N ARG A 36 -4.35 -4.26 11.07
CA ARG A 36 -3.74 -4.42 9.74
C ARG A 36 -2.38 -5.12 9.77
N LEU A 37 -1.60 -4.87 10.81
CA LEU A 37 -0.25 -5.41 10.97
C LEU A 37 -0.25 -6.87 11.44
N GLN A 38 -1.33 -7.36 12.06
CA GLN A 38 -1.39 -8.72 12.64
C GLN A 38 -0.98 -9.84 11.69
N PRO A 39 -1.44 -9.90 10.42
CA PRO A 39 -1.10 -11.03 9.59
C PRO A 39 0.39 -11.02 9.21
N ALA A 40 1.02 -9.86 9.03
CA ALA A 40 2.46 -9.77 8.79
C ALA A 40 3.28 -10.23 10.02
N LEU A 41 2.84 -9.92 11.23
CA LEU A 41 3.51 -10.37 12.46
C LEU A 41 3.38 -11.88 12.69
N ARG A 42 2.21 -12.45 12.36
CA ARG A 42 1.93 -13.88 12.56
C ARG A 42 2.56 -14.76 11.49
N LEU A 43 2.44 -14.36 10.22
CA LEU A 43 2.82 -15.17 9.08
C LEU A 43 4.28 -14.95 8.66
N LYS A 44 4.90 -13.83 9.07
CA LYS A 44 6.28 -13.46 8.71
C LYS A 44 6.53 -13.61 7.20
N PRO A 45 5.73 -12.94 6.35
CA PRO A 45 5.81 -13.12 4.91
C PRO A 45 7.13 -12.61 4.34
N GLU A 46 7.52 -13.13 3.18
CA GLU A 46 8.65 -12.60 2.41
C GLU A 46 8.40 -11.14 1.99
N VAL A 47 7.16 -10.80 1.62
CA VAL A 47 6.76 -9.45 1.19
C VAL A 47 5.44 -9.02 1.83
N ALA A 48 5.35 -7.78 2.28
CA ALA A 48 4.10 -7.15 2.71
C ALA A 48 3.91 -5.79 2.02
N SER A 49 2.66 -5.40 1.75
CA SER A 49 2.38 -4.07 1.18
C SER A 49 2.47 -2.98 2.25
N LEU A 50 2.98 -1.81 1.88
CA LEU A 50 3.17 -0.66 2.77
C LEU A 50 2.85 0.66 2.07
N ASN A 51 1.72 1.26 2.43
CA ASN A 51 1.30 2.57 1.98
C ASN A 51 2.16 3.66 2.62
N MET A 52 2.65 4.55 1.76
CA MET A 52 3.59 5.59 2.13
C MET A 52 2.95 6.94 2.45
N GLY A 53 1.65 6.98 2.77
CA GLY A 53 1.01 8.21 3.19
C GLY A 53 -0.48 8.08 3.51
N SER A 54 -0.95 9.03 4.32
CA SER A 54 -2.38 9.23 4.54
C SER A 54 -2.99 9.98 3.37
N MET A 55 -4.14 9.53 2.88
CA MET A 55 -4.82 10.14 1.74
C MET A 55 -6.33 9.89 1.79
N ASN A 56 -7.10 10.69 1.05
CA ASN A 56 -8.47 10.30 0.72
C ASN A 56 -8.44 9.01 -0.11
N PHE A 57 -9.42 8.14 0.09
CA PHE A 57 -9.54 6.90 -0.69
C PHE A 57 -10.99 6.69 -1.12
N GLY A 58 -11.39 7.45 -2.14
CA GLY A 58 -12.77 7.54 -2.58
C GLY A 58 -13.18 6.40 -3.52
N LEU A 59 -14.11 5.57 -3.08
CA LEU A 59 -14.73 4.49 -3.88
C LEU A 59 -16.22 4.72 -4.14
N TYR A 60 -16.83 5.75 -3.55
CA TYR A 60 -18.26 6.02 -3.59
C TYR A 60 -18.81 6.20 -5.00
N GLU A 61 -17.99 6.69 -5.95
CA GLU A 61 -18.35 6.81 -7.36
C GLU A 61 -18.72 5.45 -7.99
N MET A 62 -18.23 4.33 -7.43
CA MET A 62 -18.58 2.97 -7.87
C MET A 62 -20.07 2.66 -7.70
N LEU A 63 -20.78 3.34 -6.78
CA LEU A 63 -22.24 3.23 -6.64
C LEU A 63 -22.99 3.72 -7.90
N GLY A 64 -22.35 4.57 -8.70
CA GLY A 64 -22.83 4.95 -10.03
C GLY A 64 -22.86 3.78 -11.00
N ARG A 65 -21.90 2.86 -10.89
CA ARG A 65 -21.68 1.72 -11.79
C ARG A 65 -22.35 0.43 -11.32
N TYR A 66 -22.26 0.09 -10.03
CA TYR A 66 -22.80 -1.14 -9.46
C TYR A 66 -24.16 -0.88 -8.81
N LYS A 67 -25.16 -1.69 -9.17
CA LYS A 67 -26.55 -1.55 -8.70
C LYS A 67 -27.03 -2.72 -7.85
N GLU A 68 -26.38 -3.87 -8.01
CA GLU A 68 -26.67 -5.09 -7.26
C GLU A 68 -25.49 -5.40 -6.34
N PHE A 69 -25.79 -5.76 -5.10
CA PHE A 69 -24.81 -6.10 -4.07
C PHE A 69 -25.18 -7.46 -3.49
N LYS A 70 -24.19 -8.34 -3.31
CA LYS A 70 -24.40 -9.70 -2.82
C LYS A 70 -24.50 -9.72 -1.29
N HIS A 71 -23.84 -8.79 -0.62
CA HIS A 71 -23.77 -8.68 0.82
C HIS A 71 -24.19 -7.28 1.29
N ASP A 72 -24.76 -7.21 2.50
CA ASP A 72 -25.32 -5.96 3.03
C ASP A 72 -24.26 -4.89 3.32
N TRP A 73 -23.01 -5.29 3.50
CA TRP A 73 -21.90 -4.41 3.87
C TRP A 73 -21.26 -3.68 2.67
N GLU A 74 -21.46 -4.17 1.43
CA GLU A 74 -20.75 -3.66 0.25
C GLU A 74 -21.15 -2.21 -0.07
N LYS A 75 -22.46 -1.93 -0.05
CA LYS A 75 -22.99 -0.61 -0.37
C LYS A 75 -22.61 0.44 0.71
N PRO A 76 -22.79 0.19 2.02
CA PRO A 76 -22.28 1.09 3.05
C PRO A 76 -20.77 1.31 2.97
N TYR A 77 -19.99 0.26 2.66
CA TYR A 77 -18.55 0.37 2.51
C TYR A 77 -18.16 1.34 1.39
N LEU A 78 -18.81 1.25 0.23
CA LEU A 78 -18.58 2.16 -0.89
C LEU A 78 -19.07 3.57 -0.56
N ALA A 79 -20.28 3.70 -0.01
CA ALA A 79 -20.87 5.00 0.32
C ALA A 79 -20.00 5.79 1.29
N GLY A 80 -19.65 5.22 2.44
CA GLY A 80 -18.82 5.89 3.46
C GLY A 80 -17.34 5.94 3.13
N SER A 81 -16.98 5.94 1.84
CA SER A 81 -15.59 6.20 1.40
C SER A 81 -15.35 7.65 1.00
N ASP A 82 -16.41 8.45 0.87
CA ASP A 82 -16.34 9.90 0.61
C ASP A 82 -15.79 10.70 1.82
N GLU A 83 -15.99 10.19 3.04
CA GLU A 83 -15.42 10.73 4.27
C GLU A 83 -14.15 10.01 4.76
N ARG A 84 -13.73 8.95 4.06
CA ARG A 84 -12.68 8.05 4.56
C ARG A 84 -11.28 8.56 4.26
N ILE A 85 -10.49 8.69 5.32
CA ILE A 85 -9.04 8.85 5.22
C ILE A 85 -8.37 7.49 5.37
N PHE A 86 -7.62 7.08 4.35
CA PHE A 86 -6.75 5.92 4.48
C PHE A 86 -5.49 6.30 5.24
N LYS A 87 -5.56 6.22 6.57
CA LYS A 87 -4.52 6.69 7.48
C LYS A 87 -3.24 5.83 7.43
N ASN A 88 -2.12 6.48 7.11
CA ASN A 88 -0.74 6.00 7.24
C ASN A 88 0.16 7.18 7.60
N SER A 89 0.11 7.62 8.86
CA SER A 89 0.99 8.70 9.32
C SER A 89 2.45 8.25 9.37
N PHE A 90 3.40 9.18 9.47
CA PHE A 90 4.81 8.84 9.68
C PHE A 90 5.04 7.95 10.91
N LYS A 91 4.27 8.14 11.99
CA LYS A 91 4.34 7.29 13.19
C LYS A 91 3.87 5.87 12.87
N ASP A 92 2.77 5.75 12.14
CA ASP A 92 2.21 4.45 11.77
C ASP A 92 3.16 3.67 10.84
N ILE A 93 3.73 4.34 9.82
CA ILE A 93 4.70 3.74 8.90
C ILE A 93 5.96 3.29 9.66
N ALA A 94 6.50 4.14 10.54
CA ALA A 94 7.65 3.77 11.36
C ALA A 94 7.36 2.55 12.24
N TYR A 95 6.17 2.50 12.85
CA TYR A 95 5.75 1.39 13.69
C TYR A 95 5.67 0.07 12.91
N ILE A 96 5.10 0.08 11.70
CA ILE A 96 5.05 -1.11 10.83
C ILE A 96 6.46 -1.57 10.46
N LEU A 97 7.31 -0.66 9.98
CA LEU A 97 8.69 -0.97 9.57
C LEU A 97 9.50 -1.59 10.72
N GLN A 98 9.38 -1.04 11.93
CA GLN A 98 10.08 -1.53 13.11
C GLN A 98 9.55 -2.87 13.59
N SER A 99 8.22 -3.05 13.60
CA SER A 99 7.59 -4.28 14.10
C SER A 99 7.86 -5.49 13.20
N CYS A 100 8.11 -5.26 11.91
CA CYS A 100 8.47 -6.30 10.94
C CYS A 100 9.99 -6.49 10.77
N ALA A 101 10.83 -5.67 11.43
CA ALA A 101 12.28 -5.68 11.20
C ALA A 101 12.95 -7.03 11.49
N ASP A 102 12.43 -7.77 12.48
CA ASP A 102 12.97 -9.07 12.90
C ASP A 102 12.39 -10.26 12.10
N ASN A 103 11.42 -10.02 11.21
CA ASN A 103 10.73 -11.06 10.44
C ASN A 103 11.30 -11.26 9.02
N ASP A 104 12.38 -10.54 8.67
CA ASP A 104 12.96 -10.48 7.31
C ASP A 104 11.95 -10.12 6.20
N THR A 105 10.79 -9.57 6.57
CA THR A 105 9.76 -9.12 5.64
C THR A 105 10.26 -7.92 4.85
N ARG A 106 10.24 -8.05 3.53
CA ARG A 106 10.47 -6.95 2.58
C ARG A 106 9.16 -6.23 2.30
N PHE A 107 9.24 -4.99 1.83
CA PHE A 107 8.04 -4.19 1.56
C PHE A 107 7.86 -3.90 0.08
N GLU A 108 6.63 -4.09 -0.37
CA GLU A 108 6.08 -3.43 -1.55
C GLU A 108 5.61 -2.05 -1.12
N ILE A 109 6.33 -1.03 -1.56
CA ILE A 109 6.18 0.37 -1.11
C ILE A 109 5.16 1.04 -2.04
N GLU A 110 3.92 1.11 -1.57
CA GLU A 110 2.77 1.61 -2.33
C GLU A 110 2.74 3.15 -2.28
N CYS A 111 3.02 3.77 -3.43
CA CYS A 111 3.06 5.21 -3.64
C CYS A 111 1.92 5.63 -4.57
N TYR A 112 0.94 6.35 -4.03
CA TYR A 112 -0.24 6.83 -4.75
C TYR A 112 -0.07 8.25 -5.25
N ASP A 113 1.01 8.93 -4.88
CA ASP A 113 1.32 10.30 -5.29
C ASP A 113 2.82 10.58 -5.10
N ILE A 114 3.30 11.69 -5.63
CA ILE A 114 4.69 12.13 -5.55
C ILE A 114 5.14 12.30 -4.09
N GLY A 115 4.27 12.83 -3.23
CA GLY A 115 4.57 12.99 -1.80
C GLY A 115 4.89 11.66 -1.10
N HIS A 116 4.35 10.55 -1.58
CA HIS A 116 4.62 9.22 -1.04
C HIS A 116 6.04 8.74 -1.39
N LEU A 117 6.56 9.08 -2.58
CA LEU A 117 7.97 8.82 -2.93
C LEU A 117 8.92 9.60 -2.01
N TYR A 118 8.63 10.86 -1.71
CA TYR A 118 9.41 11.64 -0.75
C TYR A 118 9.32 11.08 0.67
N THR A 119 8.16 10.53 1.05
CA THR A 119 8.01 9.81 2.33
C THR A 119 8.89 8.55 2.35
N ALA A 120 8.97 7.80 1.26
CA ALA A 120 9.84 6.64 1.16
C ALA A 120 11.33 7.03 1.25
N ALA A 121 11.72 8.13 0.60
CA ALA A 121 13.07 8.70 0.71
C ALA A 121 13.42 9.04 2.17
N HIS A 122 12.51 9.70 2.90
CA HIS A 122 12.69 9.99 4.33
C HIS A 122 12.96 8.72 5.17
N PHE A 123 12.23 7.64 4.92
CA PHE A 123 12.44 6.38 5.65
C PHE A 123 13.68 5.60 5.19
N LEU A 124 14.10 5.76 3.93
CA LEU A 124 15.37 5.24 3.43
C LEU A 124 16.56 5.95 4.07
N GLU A 125 16.55 7.28 4.12
CA GLU A 125 17.61 8.10 4.75
C GLU A 125 17.78 7.75 6.25
N ARG A 126 16.66 7.47 6.92
CA ARG A 126 16.63 7.03 8.32
C ARG A 126 16.97 5.55 8.53
N ARG A 127 17.29 4.82 7.46
CA ARG A 127 17.66 3.39 7.46
C ARG A 127 16.57 2.45 8.00
N LEU A 128 15.31 2.90 7.98
CA LEU A 128 14.16 2.06 8.32
C LEU A 128 13.68 1.26 7.10
N LEU A 129 13.87 1.80 5.90
CA LEU A 129 13.81 1.05 4.65
C LEU A 129 15.23 0.64 4.22
N LYS A 130 15.37 -0.58 3.71
CA LYS A 130 16.65 -1.13 3.25
C LYS A 130 16.58 -1.41 1.75
N PRO A 131 17.53 -0.93 0.92
CA PRO A 131 17.54 -1.23 -0.51
C PRO A 131 17.78 -2.73 -0.79
N PRO A 132 17.45 -3.23 -2.00
CA PRO A 132 16.74 -2.51 -3.06
C PRO A 132 15.26 -2.30 -2.69
N LEU A 133 14.76 -1.08 -2.85
CA LEU A 133 13.36 -0.76 -2.58
C LEU A 133 12.47 -1.33 -3.69
N PHE A 134 11.31 -1.89 -3.35
CA PHE A 134 10.32 -2.27 -4.35
C PHE A 134 9.21 -1.23 -4.37
N ILE A 135 9.31 -0.25 -5.28
CA ILE A 135 8.35 0.86 -5.39
C ILE A 135 7.21 0.43 -6.30
N GLN A 136 5.98 0.41 -5.75
CA GLN A 136 4.74 0.20 -6.49
C GLN A 136 4.03 1.55 -6.65
N SER A 137 4.07 2.11 -7.86
CA SER A 137 3.33 3.35 -8.17
C SER A 137 1.90 3.00 -8.55
N VAL A 138 0.92 3.55 -7.82
CA VAL A 138 -0.51 3.27 -8.00
C VAL A 138 -1.21 4.49 -8.58
N PHE A 139 -1.88 4.32 -9.72
CA PHE A 139 -2.51 5.39 -10.48
C PHE A 139 -4.04 5.23 -10.51
N GLY A 140 -4.77 6.33 -10.63
CA GLY A 140 -6.21 6.31 -10.92
C GLY A 140 -7.15 6.15 -9.72
N ILE A 141 -6.63 6.05 -8.51
CA ILE A 141 -7.45 6.08 -7.29
C ILE A 141 -7.90 7.50 -6.98
N ARG A 142 -9.19 7.70 -6.71
CA ARG A 142 -9.71 8.99 -6.27
C ARG A 142 -9.11 9.38 -4.92
N GLY A 143 -8.29 10.43 -4.94
CA GLY A 143 -7.51 10.90 -3.78
C GLY A 143 -6.00 10.73 -3.95
N GLY A 144 -5.55 10.03 -4.98
CA GLY A 144 -4.15 9.96 -5.42
C GLY A 144 -3.94 10.57 -6.81
N ILE A 145 -2.79 10.26 -7.40
CA ILE A 145 -2.37 10.70 -8.73
C ILE A 145 -3.21 10.06 -9.85
N GLY A 146 -3.41 10.81 -10.93
CA GLY A 146 -4.21 10.39 -12.08
C GLY A 146 -3.53 9.31 -12.93
N PRO A 147 -4.26 8.65 -13.85
CA PRO A 147 -3.72 7.62 -14.73
C PRO A 147 -3.12 8.19 -16.04
N HIS A 148 -2.87 9.50 -16.13
CA HIS A 148 -2.36 10.09 -17.35
C HIS A 148 -0.90 9.64 -17.59
N PRO A 149 -0.46 9.37 -18.84
CA PRO A 149 0.92 8.95 -19.10
C PRO A 149 2.00 9.89 -18.52
N GLU A 150 1.73 11.20 -18.48
CA GLU A 150 2.63 12.17 -17.84
C GLU A 150 2.79 11.94 -16.33
N ASP A 151 1.73 11.51 -15.64
CA ASP A 151 1.80 11.17 -14.22
C ASP A 151 2.72 9.96 -13.99
N VAL A 152 2.63 8.95 -14.88
CA VAL A 152 3.49 7.76 -14.86
C VAL A 152 4.96 8.15 -15.07
N LEU A 153 5.23 8.98 -16.08
CA LEU A 153 6.57 9.49 -16.36
C LEU A 153 7.11 10.37 -15.21
N HIS A 154 6.26 11.16 -14.57
CA HIS A 154 6.64 12.02 -13.46
C HIS A 154 6.97 11.22 -12.19
N MET A 155 6.19 10.18 -11.88
CA MET A 155 6.50 9.22 -10.80
C MET A 155 7.85 8.54 -11.04
N LYS A 156 8.08 8.02 -12.26
CA LYS A 156 9.36 7.39 -12.61
C LYS A 156 10.54 8.34 -12.46
N ARG A 157 10.44 9.54 -13.05
CA ARG A 157 11.48 10.57 -12.99
C ARG A 157 11.80 10.97 -11.54
N THR A 158 10.79 11.02 -10.68
CA THR A 158 10.98 11.35 -9.27
C THR A 158 11.62 10.19 -8.50
N ALA A 159 11.17 8.95 -8.74
CA ALA A 159 11.80 7.77 -8.15
C ALA A 159 13.28 7.63 -8.56
N ASP A 160 13.60 7.83 -9.84
CA ASP A 160 15.00 7.83 -10.34
C ASP A 160 15.86 8.88 -9.62
N ARG A 161 15.33 10.10 -9.46
CA ARG A 161 16.03 11.19 -8.78
C ARG A 161 16.27 10.91 -7.29
N LEU A 162 15.32 10.24 -6.62
CA LEU A 162 15.39 9.99 -5.17
C LEU A 162 16.17 8.71 -4.82
N PHE A 163 16.10 7.68 -5.66
CA PHE A 163 16.58 6.35 -5.32
C PHE A 163 17.70 5.85 -6.24
N GLY A 164 17.94 6.46 -7.40
CA GLY A 164 18.94 6.01 -8.36
C GLY A 164 18.77 4.53 -8.71
N ASP A 165 19.85 3.75 -8.58
CA ASP A 165 19.85 2.30 -8.84
C ASP A 165 19.38 1.46 -7.63
N ALA A 166 18.98 2.09 -6.53
CA ALA A 166 18.64 1.41 -5.28
C ALA A 166 17.18 0.91 -5.21
N TYR A 167 16.47 0.85 -6.34
CA TYR A 167 15.08 0.41 -6.37
C TYR A 167 14.70 -0.37 -7.63
N TYR A 168 13.68 -1.21 -7.49
CA TYR A 168 12.90 -1.78 -8.57
C TYR A 168 11.56 -1.06 -8.64
N TRP A 169 11.06 -0.89 -9.85
CA TRP A 169 9.81 -0.17 -10.11
C TRP A 169 8.74 -1.10 -10.66
N SER A 170 7.56 -1.04 -10.05
CA SER A 170 6.33 -1.65 -10.51
C SER A 170 5.24 -0.58 -10.64
N VAL A 171 4.27 -0.84 -11.52
CA VAL A 171 3.17 0.07 -11.84
C VAL A 171 1.84 -0.68 -11.74
N LEU A 172 0.86 -0.04 -11.12
CA LEU A 172 -0.54 -0.47 -11.06
C LEU A 172 -1.44 0.68 -11.52
N GLY A 173 -2.31 0.44 -12.50
CA GLY A 173 -3.24 1.43 -13.05
C GLY A 173 -4.66 0.92 -13.19
#